data_AF-A0A1W9VKB4-F1
#
_entry.id   AF-A0A1W9VKB4-F1
#
_cell.length_a   1.000
_cell.length_b   1.000
_cell.length_c   1.000
_cell.angle_alpha   90.00
_cell.angle_beta   90.00
_cell.angle_gamma   90.00
#
_symmetry.space_group_name_H-M   'P 1'
#
loop_
_entity.id
_entity.type
_entity.pdbx_description
1 polymer ?
#
loop_
_entity_poly.entity_id
_entity_poly.type
_entity_poly.pdbx_seq_one_letter_code
_entity_poly.pdbx_strand_id
1 'polypeptide(L)'
;MYRKRILLSITLLILMSCACQLIDIPIDTEQKTGETITEPIDVPFLNSAQPHAIVTLTFGAGTLQILPNPGNALISGTATYNVEDFKPEITIVDNAVTVKQGSITLDAVPTVNDKIKNEWILALAQHPMDLTVKAGAYKGNYELGGLAITDLHVADGASTVDLSFSMPNQISMNTFRYETGASDISLKNLSNANFQTMIFQAGAGNYNLDFSGILQQSASIFIETGLSRMIIIVPKGIPAEARFEGALTQINTNGDWQQAGEIYTQAGEGPKLTFIIETSAGTVTLRNP
;
A
#
# COMPACT_ATOMS: atom_id res chain seq x y z
N MET A 1 28.88 -3.65 -33.75
CA MET A 1 27.80 -3.25 -32.82
C MET A 1 26.50 -4.06 -32.94
N TYR A 2 26.20 -4.72 -34.07
CA TYR A 2 24.96 -5.52 -34.20
C TYR A 2 24.98 -6.91 -33.52
N ARG A 3 26.15 -7.58 -33.45
CA ARG A 3 26.26 -8.93 -32.83
C ARG A 3 25.94 -8.99 -31.33
N LYS A 4 26.24 -7.94 -30.55
CA LYS A 4 25.96 -7.90 -29.10
C LYS A 4 24.47 -7.66 -28.79
N ARG A 5 23.75 -6.94 -29.66
CA ARG A 5 22.30 -6.73 -29.52
C ARG A 5 21.51 -7.98 -29.89
N ILE A 6 21.95 -8.73 -30.91
CA ILE A 6 21.36 -10.01 -31.29
C ILE A 6 21.60 -11.07 -30.19
N LEU A 7 22.77 -11.09 -29.55
CA LEU A 7 23.02 -12.01 -28.42
C LEU A 7 22.09 -11.73 -27.23
N LEU A 8 21.85 -10.47 -26.86
CA LEU A 8 20.97 -10.13 -25.74
C LEU A 8 19.52 -10.56 -25.99
N SER A 9 19.03 -10.37 -27.22
CA SER A 9 17.68 -10.78 -27.64
C SER A 9 17.51 -12.30 -27.64
N ILE A 10 18.55 -13.07 -27.98
CA ILE A 10 18.51 -14.53 -27.97
C ILE A 10 18.58 -15.08 -26.53
N THR A 11 19.35 -14.47 -25.62
CA THR A 11 19.34 -14.85 -24.20
C THR A 11 17.99 -14.60 -23.50
N LEU A 12 17.27 -13.54 -23.89
CA LEU A 12 15.92 -13.27 -23.36
C LEU A 12 14.87 -14.25 -23.93
N LEU A 13 15.05 -14.70 -25.18
CA LEU A 13 14.20 -15.72 -25.80
C LEU A 13 14.42 -17.12 -25.21
N ILE A 14 15.65 -17.44 -24.79
CA ILE A 14 15.97 -18.73 -24.16
C ILE A 14 15.39 -18.82 -22.74
N LEU A 15 15.35 -17.72 -21.98
CA LEU A 15 14.65 -17.64 -20.68
C LEU A 15 13.13 -17.84 -20.81
N MET A 16 12.52 -17.43 -21.93
CA MET A 16 11.12 -17.76 -22.25
C MET A 16 10.91 -19.22 -22.69
N SER A 17 11.92 -19.86 -23.29
CA SER A 17 11.80 -21.27 -23.73
C SER A 17 12.10 -22.31 -22.64
N CYS A 18 12.77 -21.93 -21.55
CA CYS A 18 13.05 -22.83 -20.42
C CYS A 18 11.95 -22.82 -19.34
N ALA A 19 10.93 -21.96 -19.45
CA ALA A 19 9.84 -21.89 -18.48
C ALA A 19 8.70 -22.90 -18.72
N CYS A 20 8.68 -23.60 -19.87
CA CYS A 20 7.67 -24.62 -20.17
C CYS A 20 8.29 -25.86 -20.83
N GLN A 21 9.23 -26.51 -20.16
CA GLN A 21 9.19 -27.97 -20.16
C GLN A 21 8.36 -28.34 -18.93
N LEU A 22 7.06 -28.56 -19.18
CA LEU A 22 6.12 -29.10 -18.20
C LEU A 22 6.61 -30.50 -17.81
N ILE A 23 7.47 -30.55 -16.80
CA ILE A 23 7.48 -31.68 -15.89
C ILE A 23 6.12 -31.55 -15.21
N ASP A 24 5.19 -32.46 -15.52
CA ASP A 24 4.00 -32.70 -14.71
C ASP A 24 4.51 -33.16 -13.34
N ILE A 25 4.85 -32.20 -12.49
CA ILE A 25 4.98 -32.44 -11.06
C ILE A 25 3.53 -32.61 -10.61
N PRO A 26 3.10 -33.80 -10.18
CA PRO A 26 1.77 -33.97 -9.62
C PRO A 26 1.78 -33.21 -8.29
N ILE A 27 1.47 -31.92 -8.32
CA ILE A 27 1.10 -31.20 -7.11
C ILE A 27 -0.35 -31.59 -6.88
N ASP A 28 -0.55 -32.63 -6.07
CA ASP A 28 -1.86 -33.01 -5.58
C ASP A 28 -2.29 -31.94 -4.57
N THR A 29 -2.84 -30.83 -5.08
CA THR A 29 -3.35 -29.76 -4.24
C THR A 29 -4.69 -30.20 -3.68
N GLU A 30 -4.67 -30.99 -2.60
CA GLU A 30 -5.90 -31.31 -1.88
C GLU A 30 -6.55 -30.01 -1.39
N GLN A 31 -7.78 -29.80 -1.80
CA GLN A 31 -8.58 -28.64 -1.44
C GLN A 31 -8.96 -28.71 0.06
N LYS A 32 -8.12 -28.15 0.94
CA LYS A 32 -8.39 -28.03 2.40
C LYS A 32 -9.35 -26.87 2.73
N THR A 33 -10.47 -26.76 2.01
CA THR A 33 -11.52 -25.81 2.40
C THR A 33 -12.54 -26.53 3.29
N GLY A 34 -12.67 -26.08 4.53
CA GLY A 34 -13.71 -26.51 5.47
C GLY A 34 -14.94 -25.60 5.47
N GLU A 35 -15.71 -25.66 6.55
CA GLU A 35 -16.78 -24.70 6.81
C GLU A 35 -16.21 -23.27 6.95
N THR A 36 -16.99 -22.26 6.56
CA THR A 36 -16.60 -20.87 6.80
C THR A 36 -16.78 -20.56 8.28
N ILE A 37 -15.70 -20.14 8.92
CA ILE A 37 -15.67 -19.76 10.33
C ILE A 37 -15.42 -18.26 10.39
N THR A 38 -16.06 -17.58 11.34
CA THR A 38 -15.77 -16.20 11.71
C THR A 38 -15.32 -16.17 13.16
N GLU A 39 -14.08 -15.74 13.41
CA GLU A 39 -13.53 -15.58 14.75
C GLU A 39 -13.36 -14.08 15.09
N PRO A 40 -13.65 -13.66 16.33
CA PRO A 40 -13.35 -12.31 16.77
C PRO A 40 -11.84 -12.10 16.92
N ILE A 41 -11.38 -10.91 16.57
CA ILE A 41 -10.06 -10.40 16.92
C ILE A 41 -10.28 -9.30 17.95
N ASP A 42 -9.69 -9.45 19.12
CA ASP A 42 -9.79 -8.46 20.20
C ASP A 42 -8.43 -8.35 20.90
N VAL A 43 -7.77 -7.22 20.71
CA VAL A 43 -6.52 -6.86 21.37
C VAL A 43 -6.83 -5.67 22.29
N PRO A 44 -6.80 -5.87 23.62
CA PRO A 44 -7.09 -4.81 24.56
C PRO A 44 -6.05 -3.69 24.45
N PHE A 45 -6.37 -2.51 24.99
CA PHE A 45 -5.33 -1.49 25.18
C PHE A 45 -4.18 -2.05 26.01
N LEU A 46 -2.95 -1.76 25.55
CA LEU A 46 -1.75 -2.19 26.23
C LEU A 46 -1.58 -1.32 27.48
N ASN A 47 -1.68 -1.92 28.65
CA ASN A 47 -1.26 -1.28 29.90
C ASN A 47 0.26 -1.16 29.89
N SER A 48 0.79 -0.08 29.33
CA SER A 48 2.20 0.22 29.46
C SER A 48 2.41 1.71 29.67
N ALA A 49 3.44 2.05 30.45
CA ALA A 49 3.91 3.42 30.61
C ALA A 49 4.47 4.03 29.30
N GLN A 50 4.38 3.30 28.17
CA GLN A 50 4.85 3.74 26.87
C GLN A 50 3.72 4.49 26.13
N PRO A 51 4.00 5.66 25.56
CA PRO A 51 2.98 6.52 24.97
C PRO A 51 2.54 6.09 23.56
N HIS A 52 3.04 4.96 23.05
CA HIS A 52 2.99 4.62 21.64
C HIS A 52 3.00 3.09 21.41
N ALA A 53 2.14 2.62 20.50
CA ALA A 53 2.01 1.21 20.14
C ALA A 53 2.70 0.88 18.81
N ILE A 54 3.28 -0.32 18.71
CA ILE A 54 3.85 -0.83 17.46
C ILE A 54 2.91 -1.92 16.94
N VAL A 55 2.18 -1.64 15.86
CA VAL A 55 1.17 -2.55 15.30
C VAL A 55 1.66 -3.11 13.96
N THR A 56 1.78 -4.43 13.87
CA THR A 56 2.11 -5.15 12.62
C THR A 56 0.97 -6.07 12.23
N LEU A 57 0.41 -5.85 11.04
CA LEU A 57 -0.59 -6.70 10.42
C LEU A 57 0.07 -7.47 9.27
N THR A 58 0.03 -8.80 9.31
CA THR A 58 0.59 -9.66 8.24
C THR A 58 -0.52 -10.50 7.62
N PHE A 59 -0.85 -10.24 6.36
CA PHE A 59 -1.97 -10.85 5.66
C PHE A 59 -1.50 -11.54 4.36
N GLY A 60 -1.95 -12.76 4.10
CA GLY A 60 -1.51 -13.52 2.93
C GLY A 60 -2.26 -13.13 1.67
N ALA A 61 -3.54 -13.46 1.61
CA ALA A 61 -4.39 -13.20 0.45
C ALA A 61 -5.87 -13.13 0.81
N GLY A 62 -6.67 -12.43 0.01
CA GLY A 62 -8.11 -12.27 0.24
C GLY A 62 -8.52 -10.80 0.35
N THR A 63 -9.39 -10.47 1.31
CA THR A 63 -9.84 -9.09 1.57
C THR A 63 -9.39 -8.62 2.95
N LEU A 64 -8.85 -7.40 3.01
CA LEU A 64 -8.45 -6.77 4.26
C LEU A 64 -9.04 -5.37 4.35
N GLN A 65 -9.88 -5.15 5.37
CA GLN A 65 -10.45 -3.86 5.70
C GLN A 65 -9.86 -3.36 7.02
N ILE A 66 -9.46 -2.08 7.03
CA ILE A 66 -8.96 -1.40 8.23
C ILE A 66 -9.79 -0.13 8.43
N LEU A 67 -10.29 0.05 9.65
CA LEU A 67 -11.18 1.13 10.05
C LEU A 67 -10.67 1.80 11.33
N PRO A 68 -11.13 3.01 11.66
CA PRO A 68 -10.95 3.56 13.01
C PRO A 68 -11.86 2.84 14.02
N ASN A 69 -11.34 2.57 15.22
CA ASN A 69 -12.07 1.94 16.32
C ASN A 69 -12.61 3.02 17.28
N PRO A 70 -13.93 3.18 17.42
CA PRO A 70 -14.52 4.03 18.45
C PRO A 70 -14.52 3.38 19.85
N GLY A 71 -14.17 2.09 19.95
CA GLY A 71 -14.16 1.31 21.20
C GLY A 71 -12.88 1.44 22.03
N ASN A 72 -12.81 0.61 23.08
CA ASN A 72 -11.73 0.61 24.08
C ASN A 72 -10.64 -0.45 23.81
N ALA A 73 -10.62 -1.07 22.63
CA ALA A 73 -9.60 -2.06 22.26
C ALA A 73 -8.59 -1.41 21.32
N LEU A 74 -7.30 -1.76 21.44
CA LEU A 74 -6.28 -1.28 20.52
C LEU A 74 -6.59 -1.77 19.09
N ILE A 75 -6.96 -3.04 18.96
CA ILE A 75 -7.43 -3.65 17.71
C ILE A 75 -8.68 -4.44 18.04
N SER A 76 -9.76 -4.24 17.31
CA SER A 76 -10.95 -5.09 17.36
C SER A 76 -11.37 -5.48 15.95
N GLY A 77 -12.15 -6.54 15.80
CA GLY A 77 -12.59 -6.95 14.48
C GLY A 77 -12.97 -8.41 14.38
N THR A 78 -12.98 -8.90 13.14
CA THR A 78 -13.25 -10.30 12.83
C THR A 78 -12.34 -10.79 11.71
N ALA A 79 -12.04 -12.09 11.75
CA ALA A 79 -11.47 -12.82 10.64
C ALA A 79 -12.45 -13.91 10.20
N THR A 80 -12.82 -13.90 8.93
CA THR A 80 -13.68 -14.91 8.30
C THR A 80 -12.88 -15.70 7.30
N TYR A 81 -12.75 -17.01 7.51
CA TYR A 81 -11.94 -17.87 6.66
C TYR A 81 -12.51 -19.28 6.59
N ASN A 82 -12.10 -20.06 5.58
CA ASN A 82 -12.49 -21.47 5.45
C ASN A 82 -11.32 -22.41 5.19
N VAL A 83 -10.10 -21.94 5.38
CA VAL A 83 -8.88 -22.76 5.39
C VAL A 83 -8.33 -22.68 6.81
N GLU A 84 -8.19 -23.80 7.49
CA GLU A 84 -7.76 -23.84 8.91
C GLU A 84 -6.44 -23.10 9.13
N ASP A 85 -5.48 -23.29 8.21
CA ASP A 85 -4.17 -22.60 8.21
C ASP A 85 -4.27 -21.07 8.11
N PHE A 86 -5.43 -20.49 7.74
CA PHE A 86 -5.62 -19.03 7.67
C PHE A 86 -6.03 -18.41 9.00
N LYS A 87 -6.22 -19.22 10.04
CA LYS A 87 -6.52 -18.74 11.38
C LYS A 87 -5.52 -17.66 11.81
N PRO A 88 -5.98 -16.48 12.26
CA PRO A 88 -5.09 -15.43 12.74
C PRO A 88 -4.36 -15.85 14.02
N GLU A 89 -3.07 -15.52 14.08
CA GLU A 89 -2.21 -15.61 15.26
C GLU A 89 -1.97 -14.21 15.81
N ILE A 90 -2.18 -14.02 17.10
CA ILE A 90 -1.98 -12.74 17.78
C ILE A 90 -0.83 -12.89 18.78
N THR A 91 0.18 -12.03 18.66
CA THR A 91 1.31 -11.96 19.59
C THR A 91 1.42 -10.56 20.16
N ILE A 92 1.58 -10.47 21.49
CA ILE A 92 1.75 -9.21 22.22
C ILE A 92 3.03 -9.29 23.05
N VAL A 93 3.96 -8.37 22.81
CA VAL A 93 5.21 -8.24 23.57
C VAL A 93 5.38 -6.77 23.90
N ASP A 94 5.29 -6.42 25.18
CA ASP A 94 5.32 -5.03 25.67
C ASP A 94 4.28 -4.13 24.97
N ASN A 95 4.73 -3.17 24.14
CA ASN A 95 3.88 -2.28 23.34
C ASN A 95 3.73 -2.72 21.87
N ALA A 96 4.32 -3.86 21.50
CA ALA A 96 4.27 -4.40 20.14
C ALA A 96 3.18 -5.46 20.01
N VAL A 97 2.33 -5.29 19.01
CA VAL A 97 1.22 -6.19 18.67
C VAL A 97 1.40 -6.65 17.23
N THR A 98 1.42 -7.96 17.05
CA THR A 98 1.40 -8.59 15.72
C THR A 98 0.13 -9.40 15.56
N VAL A 99 -0.64 -9.10 14.51
CA VAL A 99 -1.76 -9.93 14.05
C VAL A 99 -1.36 -10.50 12.70
N LYS A 100 -1.16 -11.81 12.64
CA LYS A 100 -0.56 -12.49 11.48
C LYS A 100 -1.47 -13.63 11.02
N GLN A 101 -1.70 -13.73 9.71
CA GLN A 101 -2.35 -14.90 9.14
C GLN A 101 -1.45 -16.12 9.38
N GLY A 102 -2.03 -17.23 9.84
CA GLY A 102 -1.34 -18.51 9.91
C GLY A 102 -0.68 -18.90 8.59
N SER A 103 0.39 -19.69 8.69
CA SER A 103 1.18 -20.10 7.52
C SER A 103 0.61 -21.34 6.85
N ILE A 104 0.48 -21.30 5.53
CA ILE A 104 0.22 -22.48 4.71
C ILE A 104 1.43 -23.42 4.83
N THR A 105 1.17 -24.68 5.18
CA THR A 105 2.18 -25.73 5.05
C THR A 105 2.40 -26.03 3.56
N LEU A 106 3.66 -26.02 3.09
CA LEU A 106 4.08 -26.06 1.67
C LEU A 106 3.54 -27.23 0.82
N ASP A 107 2.87 -28.19 1.44
CA ASP A 107 2.30 -29.35 0.78
C ASP A 107 0.97 -29.05 0.05
N ALA A 108 0.40 -27.85 0.19
CA ALA A 108 -0.88 -27.49 -0.41
C ALA A 108 -0.92 -26.03 -0.85
N VAL A 109 -0.45 -25.73 -2.06
CA VAL A 109 -0.81 -24.47 -2.73
C VAL A 109 -2.30 -24.57 -3.08
N PRO A 110 -3.19 -23.75 -2.52
CA PRO A 110 -4.60 -23.84 -2.85
C PRO A 110 -4.80 -23.53 -4.33
N THR A 111 -5.51 -24.38 -5.08
CA THR A 111 -6.06 -23.95 -6.38
C THR A 111 -6.97 -22.76 -6.13
N VAL A 112 -6.61 -21.60 -6.69
CA VAL A 112 -7.37 -20.36 -6.60
C VAL A 112 -8.66 -20.52 -7.41
N ASN A 113 -9.65 -21.16 -6.78
CA ASN A 113 -11.04 -21.17 -7.22
C ASN A 113 -11.86 -20.33 -6.23
N ASP A 114 -13.02 -19.83 -6.66
CA ASP A 114 -13.97 -18.95 -5.93
C ASP A 114 -14.50 -19.49 -4.58
N LYS A 115 -13.97 -20.62 -4.12
CA LYS A 115 -14.33 -21.28 -2.86
C LYS A 115 -13.48 -20.84 -1.68
N ILE A 116 -12.29 -20.27 -1.87
CA ILE A 116 -11.42 -19.85 -0.76
C ILE A 116 -11.92 -18.53 -0.20
N LYS A 117 -12.13 -18.47 1.11
CA LYS A 117 -12.49 -17.27 1.85
C LYS A 117 -11.40 -16.92 2.84
N ASN A 118 -11.02 -15.66 2.83
CA ASN A 118 -10.18 -15.03 3.84
C ASN A 118 -10.47 -13.53 3.84
N GLU A 119 -11.20 -13.07 4.84
CA GLU A 119 -11.66 -11.70 4.98
C GLU A 119 -11.39 -11.22 6.40
N TRP A 120 -10.60 -10.16 6.52
CA TRP A 120 -10.30 -9.53 7.80
C TRP A 120 -10.93 -8.14 7.82
N ILE A 121 -11.74 -7.86 8.84
CA ILE A 121 -12.25 -6.52 9.12
C ILE A 121 -11.71 -6.11 10.47
N LEU A 122 -10.76 -5.17 10.46
CA LEU A 122 -10.05 -4.70 11.65
C LEU A 122 -10.36 -3.23 11.90
N ALA A 123 -10.50 -2.86 13.17
CA ALA A 123 -10.66 -1.50 13.64
C ALA A 123 -9.51 -1.16 14.59
N LEU A 124 -8.84 -0.02 14.39
CA LEU A 124 -7.68 0.43 15.15
C LEU A 124 -8.02 1.61 16.05
N ALA A 125 -7.59 1.58 17.32
CA ALA A 125 -7.83 2.68 18.25
C ALA A 125 -7.19 4.00 17.82
N GLN A 126 -7.78 5.11 18.28
CA GLN A 126 -7.20 6.45 18.18
C GLN A 126 -6.10 6.66 19.26
N HIS A 127 -5.04 5.86 19.18
CA HIS A 127 -3.88 5.92 20.07
C HIS A 127 -2.61 6.08 19.23
N PRO A 128 -1.60 6.86 19.67
CA PRO A 128 -0.34 7.00 18.95
C PRO A 128 0.25 5.63 18.57
N MET A 129 0.49 5.40 17.28
CA MET A 129 1.02 4.12 16.81
C MET A 129 1.89 4.19 15.56
N ASP A 130 2.83 3.26 15.48
CA ASP A 130 3.48 2.87 14.23
C ASP A 130 2.68 1.72 13.64
N LEU A 131 2.17 1.92 12.43
CA LEU A 131 1.35 0.94 11.73
C LEU A 131 2.12 0.36 10.56
N THR A 132 2.39 -0.94 10.63
CA THR A 132 2.94 -1.73 9.52
C THR A 132 1.89 -2.71 9.01
N VAL A 133 1.61 -2.67 7.71
CA VAL A 133 0.76 -3.64 7.01
C VAL A 133 1.59 -4.35 5.95
N LYS A 134 1.75 -5.66 6.09
CA LYS A 134 2.43 -6.52 5.12
C LYS A 134 1.40 -7.45 4.50
N ALA A 135 1.18 -7.34 3.20
CA ALA A 135 0.16 -8.12 2.52
C ALA A 135 0.72 -8.83 1.27
N GLY A 136 0.25 -10.04 0.98
CA GLY A 136 0.63 -10.76 -0.24
C GLY A 136 -0.19 -10.30 -1.44
N ALA A 137 -1.22 -11.08 -1.78
CA ALA A 137 -2.08 -10.83 -2.94
C ALA A 137 -3.54 -10.60 -2.52
N TYR A 138 -4.02 -9.35 -2.55
CA TYR A 138 -5.25 -9.01 -1.83
C TYR A 138 -5.99 -7.78 -2.36
N LYS A 139 -7.24 -7.63 -1.92
CA LYS A 139 -8.00 -6.38 -2.02
C LYS A 139 -8.03 -5.67 -0.67
N GLY A 140 -7.54 -4.44 -0.64
CA GLY A 140 -7.48 -3.60 0.56
C GLY A 140 -8.51 -2.47 0.55
N ASN A 141 -9.14 -2.21 1.69
CA ASN A 141 -9.95 -1.00 1.91
C ASN A 141 -9.63 -0.40 3.28
N TYR A 142 -8.89 0.71 3.29
CA TYR A 142 -8.39 1.32 4.51
C TYR A 142 -8.97 2.72 4.69
N GLU A 143 -9.58 2.94 5.86
CA GLU A 143 -9.88 4.27 6.36
C GLU A 143 -8.99 4.52 7.58
N LEU A 144 -8.00 5.39 7.40
CA LEU A 144 -6.98 5.71 8.41
C LEU A 144 -7.14 7.14 8.95
N GLY A 145 -8.14 7.88 8.46
CA GLY A 145 -8.43 9.23 8.92
C GLY A 145 -8.87 9.26 10.39
N GLY A 146 -8.44 10.28 11.11
CA GLY A 146 -8.76 10.43 12.53
C GLY A 146 -8.03 9.46 13.45
N LEU A 147 -7.12 8.63 12.95
CA LEU A 147 -6.16 7.88 13.77
C LEU A 147 -5.01 8.79 14.23
N ALA A 148 -4.13 8.27 15.10
CA ALA A 148 -2.93 8.95 15.56
C ALA A 148 -1.69 8.16 15.10
N ILE A 149 -1.43 8.12 13.80
CA ILE A 149 -0.32 7.32 13.24
C ILE A 149 0.95 8.20 13.19
N THR A 150 2.04 7.75 13.81
CA THR A 150 3.36 8.41 13.75
C THR A 150 4.16 7.97 12.54
N ASP A 151 4.11 6.68 12.20
CA ASP A 151 4.76 6.11 11.03
C ASP A 151 3.85 5.06 10.38
N LEU A 152 3.65 5.18 9.07
CA LEU A 152 2.84 4.25 8.28
C LEU A 152 3.74 3.53 7.27
N HIS A 153 3.74 2.20 7.32
CA HIS A 153 4.37 1.36 6.31
C HIS A 153 3.37 0.36 5.75
N VAL A 154 3.06 0.47 4.47
CA VAL A 154 2.30 -0.54 3.72
C VAL A 154 3.25 -1.20 2.73
N ALA A 155 3.42 -2.51 2.81
CA ALA A 155 4.21 -3.30 1.89
C ALA A 155 3.34 -4.43 1.34
N ASP A 156 3.01 -4.38 0.05
CA ASP A 156 2.18 -5.38 -0.60
C ASP A 156 2.75 -5.97 -1.90
N GLY A 157 2.29 -7.16 -2.26
CA GLY A 157 2.71 -7.87 -3.46
C GLY A 157 1.88 -7.46 -4.69
N ALA A 158 0.76 -8.16 -4.89
CA ALA A 158 -0.13 -7.93 -6.02
C ALA A 158 -1.53 -7.54 -5.51
N SER A 159 -1.93 -6.29 -5.68
CA SER A 159 -3.06 -5.76 -4.90
C SER A 159 -3.96 -4.80 -5.66
N THR A 160 -5.19 -4.68 -5.16
CA THR A 160 -6.08 -3.54 -5.45
C THR A 160 -6.43 -2.88 -4.13
N VAL A 161 -5.98 -1.65 -3.91
CA VAL A 161 -6.14 -0.97 -2.61
C VAL A 161 -6.77 0.40 -2.77
N ASP A 162 -7.82 0.63 -1.99
CA ASP A 162 -8.35 1.96 -1.70
C ASP A 162 -7.95 2.33 -0.26
N LEU A 163 -7.13 3.37 -0.10
CA LEU A 163 -6.72 3.91 1.20
C LEU A 163 -7.13 5.38 1.29
N SER A 164 -7.78 5.76 2.38
CA SER A 164 -8.29 7.11 2.61
C SER A 164 -7.93 7.64 4.00
N PHE A 165 -7.65 8.94 4.06
CA PHE A 165 -7.65 9.71 5.29
C PHE A 165 -8.83 10.70 5.27
N SER A 166 -10.05 10.21 5.54
CA SER A 166 -11.26 11.04 5.48
C SER A 166 -11.27 12.19 6.49
N MET A 167 -10.54 12.02 7.60
CA MET A 167 -10.29 13.03 8.62
C MET A 167 -8.77 13.20 8.83
N PRO A 168 -8.30 14.37 9.30
CA PRO A 168 -6.89 14.56 9.63
C PRO A 168 -6.36 13.52 10.63
N ASN A 169 -5.14 13.04 10.40
CA ASN A 169 -4.36 12.28 11.37
C ASN A 169 -4.12 13.18 12.59
N GLN A 170 -4.40 12.69 13.79
CA GLN A 170 -4.44 13.51 15.00
C GLN A 170 -3.08 14.06 15.43
N ILE A 171 -2.00 13.48 14.89
CA ILE A 171 -0.61 13.85 15.20
C ILE A 171 0.18 14.05 13.91
N SER A 172 1.37 14.65 14.02
CA SER A 172 2.32 14.70 12.90
C SER A 172 2.86 13.30 12.63
N MET A 173 2.78 12.86 11.38
CA MET A 173 3.38 11.62 10.92
C MET A 173 4.78 11.93 10.39
N ASN A 174 5.77 11.13 10.77
CA ASN A 174 7.14 11.27 10.26
C ASN A 174 7.21 10.75 8.83
N THR A 175 6.84 9.48 8.64
CA THR A 175 6.98 8.78 7.37
C THR A 175 5.69 8.07 6.97
N PHE A 176 5.28 8.25 5.72
CA PHE A 176 4.37 7.35 5.02
C PHE A 176 5.12 6.62 3.91
N ARG A 177 5.42 5.33 4.12
CA ARG A 177 6.01 4.44 3.12
C ARG A 177 4.96 3.50 2.53
N TYR A 178 4.88 3.46 1.21
CA TYR A 178 4.09 2.48 0.45
C TYR A 178 5.01 1.76 -0.54
N GLU A 179 5.10 0.44 -0.44
CA GLU A 179 5.86 -0.44 -1.33
C GLU A 179 4.91 -1.45 -1.97
N THR A 180 4.91 -1.52 -3.29
CA THR A 180 4.01 -2.44 -4.02
C THR A 180 4.65 -3.07 -5.23
N GLY A 181 4.28 -4.31 -5.54
CA GLY A 181 4.67 -5.01 -6.76
C GLY A 181 3.80 -4.61 -7.95
N ALA A 182 2.86 -5.48 -8.32
CA ALA A 182 1.98 -5.29 -9.47
C ALA A 182 0.55 -4.98 -9.01
N SER A 183 0.07 -3.75 -9.18
CA SER A 183 -1.10 -3.29 -8.43
C SER A 183 -1.92 -2.16 -9.06
N ASP A 184 -3.12 -1.97 -8.53
CA ASP A 184 -3.99 -0.81 -8.78
C ASP A 184 -4.29 -0.13 -7.43
N ILE A 185 -3.69 1.05 -7.20
CA ILE A 185 -3.69 1.72 -5.89
C ILE A 185 -4.32 3.10 -6.00
N SER A 186 -5.26 3.37 -5.10
CA SER A 186 -5.92 4.66 -4.95
C SER A 186 -5.73 5.17 -3.53
N LEU A 187 -4.92 6.22 -3.37
CA LEU A 187 -4.65 6.88 -2.10
C LEU A 187 -5.38 8.23 -2.08
N LYS A 188 -6.28 8.43 -1.13
CA LYS A 188 -7.21 9.57 -1.10
C LYS A 188 -6.98 10.45 0.12
N ASN A 189 -7.16 11.75 -0.08
CA ASN A 189 -7.06 12.76 0.97
C ASN A 189 -5.70 12.78 1.68
N LEU A 190 -4.60 12.59 0.93
CA LEU A 190 -3.25 12.44 1.50
C LEU A 190 -2.79 13.66 2.31
N SER A 191 -3.32 14.87 2.06
CA SER A 191 -2.97 16.02 2.90
C SER A 191 -3.46 15.86 4.36
N ASN A 192 -4.55 15.11 4.58
CA ASN A 192 -5.03 14.77 5.92
C ASN A 192 -4.11 13.79 6.66
N ALA A 193 -3.23 13.06 5.98
CA ALA A 193 -2.33 12.11 6.63
C ALA A 193 -1.26 12.81 7.50
N ASN A 194 -1.04 14.11 7.27
CA ASN A 194 -0.13 14.94 8.06
C ASN A 194 1.30 14.37 8.13
N PHE A 195 1.82 13.80 7.04
CA PHE A 195 3.19 13.30 6.95
C PHE A 195 4.21 14.40 6.63
N GLN A 196 5.43 14.25 7.13
CA GLN A 196 6.58 15.05 6.71
C GLN A 196 7.21 14.49 5.43
N THR A 197 7.33 13.16 5.34
CA THR A 197 7.90 12.45 4.20
C THR A 197 6.98 11.34 3.72
N MET A 198 6.76 11.28 2.41
CA MET A 198 6.12 10.14 1.75
C MET A 198 7.13 9.46 0.81
N ILE A 199 7.20 8.13 0.86
CA ILE A 199 7.99 7.29 -0.04
C ILE A 199 7.04 6.31 -0.71
N PHE A 200 6.91 6.40 -2.02
CA PHE A 200 6.06 5.53 -2.82
C PHE A 200 6.92 4.77 -3.83
N GLN A 201 7.14 3.49 -3.58
CA GLN A 201 7.94 2.62 -4.46
C GLN A 201 7.03 1.55 -5.04
N ALA A 202 6.92 1.51 -6.36
CA ALA A 202 5.94 0.67 -7.02
C ALA A 202 6.48 -0.01 -8.28
N GLY A 203 6.04 -1.24 -8.52
CA GLY A 203 6.34 -1.95 -9.76
C GLY A 203 5.45 -1.48 -10.91
N ALA A 204 4.73 -2.43 -11.51
CA ALA A 204 3.87 -2.17 -12.66
C ALA A 204 2.42 -1.97 -12.23
N GLY A 205 1.74 -0.93 -12.73
CA GLY A 205 0.38 -0.68 -12.24
C GLY A 205 -0.25 0.65 -12.60
N ASN A 206 -1.42 0.87 -12.01
CA ASN A 206 -2.11 2.16 -12.03
C ASN A 206 -2.10 2.75 -10.61
N TYR A 207 -1.70 4.02 -10.51
CA TYR A 207 -1.53 4.68 -9.22
C TYR A 207 -2.24 6.03 -9.24
N ASN A 208 -3.19 6.23 -8.35
CA ASN A 208 -3.90 7.51 -8.16
C ASN A 208 -3.60 8.04 -6.75
N LEU A 209 -2.79 9.11 -6.69
CA LEU A 209 -2.37 9.75 -5.45
C LEU A 209 -3.07 11.09 -5.35
N ASP A 210 -4.03 11.20 -4.44
CA ASP A 210 -4.84 12.38 -4.25
C ASP A 210 -4.50 13.13 -2.96
N PHE A 211 -3.88 14.30 -3.13
CA PHE A 211 -3.44 15.21 -2.07
C PHE A 211 -4.53 16.20 -1.65
N SER A 212 -5.80 15.87 -1.85
CA SER A 212 -6.92 16.55 -1.20
C SER A 212 -6.87 16.48 0.33
N GLY A 213 -7.70 17.27 0.99
CA GLY A 213 -7.72 17.40 2.46
C GLY A 213 -7.05 18.67 2.96
N ILE A 214 -6.66 18.67 4.23
CA ILE A 214 -6.12 19.84 4.94
C ILE A 214 -4.61 19.66 5.08
N LEU A 215 -3.83 20.42 4.30
CA LEU A 215 -2.37 20.38 4.40
C LEU A 215 -1.89 21.20 5.61
N GLN A 216 -1.48 20.52 6.68
CA GLN A 216 -1.10 21.16 7.94
C GLN A 216 0.40 21.51 8.02
N GLN A 217 1.24 20.88 7.21
CA GLN A 217 2.68 21.10 7.15
C GLN A 217 3.25 20.84 5.75
N SER A 218 4.45 21.35 5.47
CA SER A 218 5.13 21.09 4.20
C SER A 218 5.59 19.64 4.19
N ALA A 219 5.55 19.01 3.02
CA ALA A 219 5.92 17.60 2.89
C ALA A 219 6.80 17.35 1.66
N SER A 220 7.69 16.36 1.80
CA SER A 220 8.52 15.84 0.71
C SER A 220 7.99 14.48 0.27
N ILE A 221 7.82 14.29 -1.03
CA ILE A 221 7.23 13.09 -1.61
C ILE A 221 8.22 12.53 -2.63
N PHE A 222 8.65 11.30 -2.41
CA PHE A 222 9.57 10.57 -3.28
C PHE A 222 8.80 9.43 -3.93
N ILE A 223 8.80 9.41 -5.25
CA ILE A 223 8.06 8.45 -6.05
C ILE A 223 9.03 7.75 -6.99
N GLU A 224 9.08 6.42 -6.90
CA GLU A 224 9.83 5.56 -7.81
C GLU A 224 8.89 4.50 -8.36
N THR A 225 8.70 4.47 -9.69
CA THR A 225 7.82 3.47 -10.31
C THR A 225 8.45 2.74 -11.49
N GLY A 226 8.01 1.50 -11.70
CA GLY A 226 8.34 0.68 -12.86
C GLY A 226 7.54 1.09 -14.11
N LEU A 227 6.80 0.14 -14.69
CA LEU A 227 5.92 0.38 -15.84
C LEU A 227 4.52 0.81 -15.37
N SER A 228 4.21 2.11 -15.39
CA SER A 228 3.00 2.59 -14.72
C SER A 228 2.21 3.68 -15.44
N ARG A 229 0.93 3.79 -15.06
CA ARG A 229 0.13 5.00 -15.23
C ARG A 229 -0.07 5.63 -13.87
N MET A 230 0.49 6.82 -13.68
CA MET A 230 0.33 7.57 -12.45
C MET A 230 -0.51 8.82 -12.68
N ILE A 231 -1.39 9.09 -11.72
CA ILE A 231 -2.15 10.32 -11.61
C ILE A 231 -1.87 10.92 -10.24
N ILE A 232 -1.42 12.18 -10.22
CA ILE A 232 -1.21 12.95 -9.00
C ILE A 232 -2.22 14.10 -9.03
N ILE A 233 -3.06 14.17 -7.99
CA ILE A 233 -4.02 15.26 -7.78
C ILE A 233 -3.48 16.17 -6.71
N VAL A 234 -3.31 17.45 -7.02
CA VAL A 234 -3.09 18.51 -6.03
C VAL A 234 -4.17 19.57 -6.25
N PRO A 235 -5.14 19.73 -5.33
CA PRO A 235 -6.18 20.75 -5.46
C PRO A 235 -5.62 22.16 -5.64
N LYS A 236 -6.37 23.03 -6.32
CA LYS A 236 -6.01 24.45 -6.47
C LYS A 236 -5.83 25.12 -5.10
N GLY A 237 -4.84 26.01 -5.00
CA GLY A 237 -4.54 26.76 -3.77
C GLY A 237 -3.51 26.08 -2.86
N ILE A 238 -3.22 24.79 -3.05
CA ILE A 238 -2.09 24.13 -2.37
C ILE A 238 -0.81 24.38 -3.21
N PRO A 239 0.23 25.03 -2.65
CA PRO A 239 1.46 25.25 -3.37
C PRO A 239 2.21 23.92 -3.56
N ALA A 240 2.64 23.64 -4.78
CA ALA A 240 3.33 22.40 -5.10
C ALA A 240 4.45 22.61 -6.13
N GLU A 241 5.48 21.78 -6.02
CA GLU A 241 6.57 21.67 -6.99
C GLU A 241 6.89 20.20 -7.23
N ALA A 242 6.88 19.78 -8.49
CA ALA A 242 7.26 18.44 -8.90
C ALA A 242 8.46 18.49 -9.83
N ARG A 243 9.50 17.73 -9.48
CA ARG A 243 10.67 17.51 -10.31
C ARG A 243 10.63 16.09 -10.85
N PHE A 244 10.81 15.95 -12.15
CA PHE A 244 10.87 14.65 -12.81
C PHE A 244 12.31 14.27 -13.12
N GLU A 245 12.64 13.02 -12.88
CA GLU A 245 13.94 12.42 -13.14
C GLU A 245 13.75 11.17 -14.01
N GLY A 246 14.59 10.98 -15.04
CA GLY A 246 14.54 9.82 -15.93
C GLY A 246 14.21 10.15 -17.39
N ALA A 247 14.47 9.16 -18.28
CA ALA A 247 14.56 9.41 -19.73
C ALA A 247 13.29 9.08 -20.54
N LEU A 248 12.28 8.40 -19.95
CA LEU A 248 11.18 7.75 -20.71
C LEU A 248 9.79 7.94 -20.08
N THR A 249 9.47 9.13 -19.60
CA THR A 249 8.17 9.45 -19.00
C THR A 249 7.42 10.46 -19.85
N GLN A 250 6.20 10.11 -20.29
CA GLN A 250 5.29 11.11 -20.83
C GLN A 250 4.60 11.83 -19.67
N ILE A 251 4.84 13.12 -19.54
CA ILE A 251 4.24 13.96 -18.51
C ILE A 251 3.09 14.74 -19.14
N ASN A 252 1.90 14.58 -18.57
CA ASN A 252 0.72 15.35 -18.95
C ASN A 252 0.31 16.25 -17.78
N THR A 253 -0.12 17.46 -18.08
CA THR A 253 -0.64 18.40 -17.09
C THR A 253 -2.06 18.81 -17.46
N ASN A 254 -2.96 18.79 -16.49
CA ASN A 254 -4.32 19.29 -16.63
C ASN A 254 -4.56 20.41 -15.61
N GLY A 255 -4.99 21.57 -16.10
CA GLY A 255 -5.30 22.77 -15.31
C GLY A 255 -4.12 23.73 -15.17
N ASP A 256 -3.88 24.29 -13.98
CA ASP A 256 -3.07 25.52 -13.81
C ASP A 256 -1.56 25.29 -13.62
N TRP A 257 -1.09 24.04 -13.75
CA TRP A 257 0.32 23.68 -13.62
C TRP A 257 1.20 24.42 -14.64
N GLN A 258 2.27 25.04 -14.16
CA GLN A 258 3.27 25.73 -14.98
C GLN A 258 4.51 24.85 -15.14
N GLN A 259 5.15 24.89 -16.30
CA GLN A 259 6.36 24.13 -16.58
C GLN A 259 7.56 25.05 -16.84
N ALA A 260 8.69 24.76 -16.21
CA ALA A 260 9.99 25.37 -16.48
C ALA A 260 11.08 24.29 -16.50
N GLY A 261 11.40 23.77 -17.69
CA GLY A 261 12.29 22.61 -17.84
C GLY A 261 11.66 21.35 -17.25
N GLU A 262 12.38 20.70 -16.33
CA GLU A 262 11.96 19.48 -15.62
C GLU A 262 11.14 19.77 -14.34
N ILE A 263 10.86 21.04 -14.07
CA ILE A 263 10.15 21.49 -12.87
C ILE A 263 8.74 21.92 -13.25
N TYR A 264 7.76 21.35 -12.55
CA TYR A 264 6.35 21.67 -12.66
C TYR A 264 5.89 22.31 -11.37
N THR A 265 5.21 23.45 -11.45
CA THR A 265 4.78 24.20 -10.27
C THR A 265 3.30 24.53 -10.30
N GLN A 266 2.73 24.57 -9.10
CA GLN A 266 1.41 25.11 -8.85
C GLN A 266 1.51 26.19 -7.77
N ALA A 267 0.93 27.35 -8.04
CA ALA A 267 0.82 28.42 -7.08
C ALA A 267 -0.23 28.10 -5.99
N GLY A 268 0.00 28.62 -4.80
CA GLY A 268 -0.87 28.44 -3.65
C GLY A 268 -0.32 29.19 -2.44
N GLU A 269 -0.99 29.05 -1.30
CA GLU A 269 -0.60 29.68 -0.04
C GLU A 269 -0.43 28.62 1.07
N GLY A 270 0.43 28.91 2.04
CA GLY A 270 0.66 28.02 3.18
C GLY A 270 1.74 26.96 2.92
N PRO A 271 1.65 25.79 3.58
CA PRO A 271 2.65 24.73 3.45
C PRO A 271 2.71 24.15 2.04
N LYS A 272 3.88 23.65 1.64
CA LYS A 272 4.17 23.23 0.25
C LYS A 272 4.39 21.73 0.13
N LEU A 273 3.86 21.13 -0.93
CA LEU A 273 4.18 19.77 -1.36
C LEU A 273 5.36 19.79 -2.35
N THR A 274 6.42 19.02 -2.08
CA THR A 274 7.59 18.93 -2.96
C THR A 274 7.77 17.48 -3.41
N PHE A 275 7.72 17.25 -4.71
CA PHE A 275 7.80 15.92 -5.31
C PHE A 275 9.12 15.72 -6.05
N ILE A 276 9.73 14.55 -5.86
CA ILE A 276 10.75 13.98 -6.74
C ILE A 276 10.17 12.70 -7.31
N ILE A 277 10.07 12.63 -8.63
CA ILE A 277 9.37 11.57 -9.34
C ILE A 277 10.31 10.93 -10.35
N GLU A 278 10.65 9.67 -10.10
CA GLU A 278 11.37 8.80 -11.03
C GLU A 278 10.41 7.72 -11.55
N THR A 279 10.40 7.52 -12.86
CA THR A 279 9.59 6.49 -13.51
C THR A 279 10.42 5.80 -14.58
N SER A 280 10.46 4.47 -14.53
CA SER A 280 11.21 3.67 -15.51
C SER A 280 10.56 3.75 -16.91
N ALA A 281 9.24 3.61 -16.97
CA ALA A 281 8.46 3.77 -18.19
C ALA A 281 6.99 4.05 -17.89
N GLY A 282 6.37 4.97 -18.63
CA GLY A 282 4.92 5.16 -18.56
C GLY A 282 4.49 6.61 -18.63
N THR A 283 3.34 6.89 -18.01
CA THR A 283 2.72 8.22 -18.05
C THR A 283 2.49 8.74 -16.64
N VAL A 284 2.88 9.99 -16.38
CA VAL A 284 2.48 10.71 -15.17
C VAL A 284 1.55 11.84 -15.58
N THR A 285 0.38 11.93 -14.95
CA THR A 285 -0.56 13.03 -15.13
C THR A 285 -0.66 13.84 -13.85
N LEU A 286 -0.24 15.10 -13.92
CA LEU A 286 -0.52 16.09 -12.88
C LEU A 286 -1.87 16.74 -13.17
N ARG A 287 -2.76 16.81 -12.17
CA ARG A 287 -4.04 17.51 -12.29
C ARG A 287 -4.38 18.32 -11.05
N ASN A 288 -5.04 19.45 -11.26
CA ASN A 288 -5.61 20.25 -10.19
C ASN A 288 -7.10 20.53 -10.46
N PRO A 289 -7.98 19.57 -10.10
CA PRO A 289 -9.42 19.71 -10.31
C PRO A 289 -10.00 20.92 -9.56
#